data_AF-A0A9D9JL33-F1
#
_entry.id   AF-A0A9D9JL33-F1
#
_cell.length_a   1.000
_cell.length_b   1.000
_cell.length_c   1.000
_cell.angle_alpha   90.00
_cell.angle_beta   90.00
_cell.angle_gamma   90.00
#
_symmetry.space_group_name_H-M   'P 1'
#
loop_
_entity.id
_entity.type
_entity.pdbx_description
1 polymer ?
#
loop_
_entity_poly.entity_id
_entity_poly.type
_entity_poly.pdbx_seq_one_letter_code
_entity_poly.pdbx_strand_id
1 'polypeptide(L)'
;MTEPAHILPETARSGACGQLCIGEVALSQLVEQFGSLLTFYEVATRAPAVAANRHGLVSYPGETASVSTAKAFAAVGLLRLLASEGLGVDCVS
;
A
#
# COMPACT_ATOMS: atom_id res chain seq x y z
N MET A 1 18.07 -16.12 14.65
CA MET A 1 17.37 -14.84 14.85
C MET A 1 16.40 -14.69 13.69
N THR A 2 15.10 -14.85 13.94
CA THR A 2 14.08 -14.65 12.92
C THR A 2 13.97 -13.15 12.69
N GLU A 3 14.28 -12.67 11.48
CA GLU A 3 13.99 -11.28 11.12
C GLU A 3 12.51 -11.00 11.44
N PRO A 4 12.18 -9.88 12.11
CA PRO A 4 10.78 -9.52 12.28
C PRO A 4 10.18 -9.47 10.89
N ALA A 5 9.06 -10.17 10.68
CA ALA A 5 8.30 -10.06 9.45
C ALA A 5 8.15 -8.56 9.10
N HIS A 6 8.32 -8.21 7.83
CA HIS A 6 8.11 -6.85 7.33
C HIS A 6 6.63 -6.45 7.52
N ILE A 7 6.26 -6.08 8.74
CA ILE A 7 4.87 -5.76 9.16
C ILE A 7 4.57 -4.27 8.96
N LEU A 8 5.60 -3.42 8.96
CA LEU A 8 5.45 -1.99 8.73
C LEU A 8 5.42 -1.67 7.23
N PRO A 9 4.85 -0.51 6.83
CA PRO A 9 4.93 -0.02 5.46
C PRO A 9 6.39 0.05 4.98
N GLU A 10 6.62 -0.08 3.67
CA GLU A 10 7.96 -0.28 3.09
C GLU A 10 8.90 0.88 3.37
N THR A 11 8.38 2.11 3.41
CA THR A 11 9.19 3.29 3.71
C THR A 11 9.21 3.63 5.20
N ALA A 12 8.76 2.72 6.07
CA ALA A 12 8.84 2.92 7.51
C ALA A 12 10.30 2.92 7.98
N ARG A 13 10.69 3.97 8.72
CA ARG A 13 12.01 4.04 9.35
C ARG A 13 11.95 4.75 10.70
N SER A 14 12.93 4.47 11.54
CA SER A 14 13.18 5.29 12.72
C SER A 14 13.83 6.60 12.30
N GLY A 15 13.20 7.72 12.63
CA GLY A 15 13.71 9.06 12.42
C GLY A 15 14.59 9.55 13.58
N ALA A 16 14.89 10.85 13.57
CA ALA A 16 15.64 11.49 14.64
C ALA A 16 14.95 11.27 16.00
N CYS A 17 15.74 11.00 17.04
CA CYS A 17 15.27 10.78 18.40
C CYS A 17 14.30 9.59 18.57
N GLY A 18 14.31 8.61 17.65
CA GLY A 18 13.55 7.36 17.78
C GLY A 18 12.09 7.43 17.34
N GLN A 19 11.68 8.51 16.67
CA GLN A 19 10.32 8.66 16.15
C GLN A 19 10.05 7.69 14.98
N LEU A 20 8.83 7.17 14.85
CA LEU A 20 8.45 6.41 13.65
C LEU A 20 8.08 7.38 12.53
N CYS A 21 8.68 7.19 11.37
CA CYS A 21 8.38 7.97 10.18
C CYS A 21 7.85 7.06 9.07
N ILE A 22 7.07 7.61 8.14
CA ILE A 22 6.69 7.02 6.83
C ILE A 22 7.05 8.03 5.72
N GLY A 23 7.73 7.61 4.66
CA GLY A 23 8.22 8.46 3.56
C GLY A 23 9.33 9.43 3.95
N GLU A 24 8.98 10.68 4.22
CA GLU A 24 9.84 11.71 4.85
C GLU A 24 9.15 12.34 6.08
N VAL A 25 7.97 11.84 6.45
CA VAL A 25 7.08 12.47 7.44
C VAL A 25 7.11 11.68 8.75
N ALA A 26 7.25 12.37 9.88
CA ALA A 26 7.12 11.77 11.19
C ALA A 26 5.64 11.57 11.53
N LEU A 27 5.28 10.41 12.11
CA LEU A 27 3.87 10.12 12.44
C LEU A 27 3.28 11.13 13.45
N SER A 28 4.11 11.70 14.31
CA SER A 28 3.70 12.78 15.22
C SER A 28 3.16 14.00 14.48
N GLN A 29 3.77 14.37 13.35
CA GLN A 29 3.32 15.50 12.53
C GLN A 29 1.96 15.23 11.91
N LEU A 30 1.72 13.98 11.46
CA LEU A 30 0.42 13.58 10.94
C LEU A 30 -0.66 13.62 12.01
N VAL A 31 -0.36 13.18 13.23
CA VAL A 31 -1.31 13.21 14.35
C VAL A 31 -1.60 14.65 14.80
N GLU A 32 -0.60 15.53 14.79
CA GLU A 32 -0.80 16.96 15.08
C GLU A 32 -1.70 17.62 14.03
N GLN A 33 -1.51 17.29 12.75
CA GLN A 33 -2.27 17.89 11.66
C GLN A 33 -3.70 17.32 11.52
N PHE A 34 -3.88 16.01 11.70
CA PHE A 34 -5.12 15.30 11.37
C PHE A 34 -5.83 14.67 12.58
N GLY A 35 -5.24 14.74 13.77
CA GLY A 35 -5.75 14.12 14.99
C GLY A 35 -5.31 12.67 15.18
N SER A 36 -5.67 12.09 16.34
CA SER A 36 -5.38 10.70 16.68
C SER A 36 -6.46 9.74 16.15
N LEU A 37 -6.20 8.42 16.23
CA LEU A 37 -6.93 7.37 15.50
C LEU A 37 -6.86 7.55 13.97
N LEU A 38 -5.74 8.10 13.50
CA LEU A 38 -5.46 8.32 12.09
C LEU A 38 -5.10 7.01 11.39
N THR A 39 -5.88 6.65 10.37
CA THR A 39 -5.52 5.62 9.40
C THR A 39 -5.14 6.29 8.09
N PHE A 40 -4.01 5.88 7.51
CA PHE A 40 -3.53 6.40 6.24
C PHE A 40 -3.05 5.23 5.37
N TYR A 41 -2.93 5.51 4.07
CA TYR A 41 -2.50 4.56 3.06
C TYR A 41 -1.20 5.04 2.42
N GLU A 42 -0.16 4.21 2.47
CA GLU A 42 1.09 4.50 1.77
C GLU A 42 0.99 4.07 0.30
N VAL A 43 1.02 5.05 -0.60
CA VAL A 43 0.91 4.78 -2.05
C VAL A 43 2.20 4.20 -2.64
N ALA A 44 3.36 4.44 -2.00
CA ALA A 44 4.67 4.03 -2.50
C ALA A 44 4.82 2.50 -2.61
N THR A 45 4.19 1.74 -1.72
CA THR A 45 4.23 0.26 -1.68
C THR A 45 3.52 -0.41 -2.86
N ARG A 46 2.70 0.34 -3.61
CA ARG A 46 1.76 -0.24 -4.57
C ARG A 46 2.40 -0.62 -5.89
N ALA A 47 3.15 0.29 -6.50
CA ALA A 47 3.78 0.02 -7.80
C ALA A 47 4.73 -1.20 -7.76
N PRO A 48 5.57 -1.40 -6.71
CA PRO A 48 6.36 -2.62 -6.55
C PRO A 48 5.49 -3.88 -6.43
N ALA A 49 4.41 -3.83 -5.64
CA ALA A 49 3.51 -4.97 -5.46
C ALA A 49 2.79 -5.37 -6.77
N VAL A 50 2.34 -4.39 -7.56
CA VAL A 50 1.73 -4.62 -8.88
C VAL A 50 2.74 -5.21 -9.85
N ALA A 51 3.96 -4.69 -9.89
CA ALA A 51 5.03 -5.21 -10.74
C ALA A 51 5.37 -6.67 -10.37
N ALA A 52 5.49 -6.98 -9.07
CA ALA A 52 5.75 -8.33 -8.59
C ALA A 52 4.61 -9.30 -8.95
N ASN A 53 3.35 -8.86 -8.79
CA ASN A 53 2.17 -9.66 -9.19
C ASN A 53 2.19 -9.97 -10.69
N ARG A 54 2.39 -8.96 -11.54
CA ARG A 54 2.49 -9.14 -12.99
C ARG A 54 3.63 -10.04 -13.38
N HIS A 55 4.81 -9.88 -12.75
CA HIS A 55 5.97 -10.72 -13.00
C HIS A 55 5.70 -12.20 -12.68
N GLY A 56 5.02 -12.49 -11.56
CA GLY A 56 4.64 -13.84 -11.17
C GLY A 56 3.67 -14.53 -12.13
N LEU A 57 2.96 -13.76 -12.96
CA LEU A 57 2.02 -14.27 -13.95
C LEU A 57 2.63 -14.43 -15.36
N VAL A 58 3.89 -14.04 -15.57
CA VAL A 58 4.55 -14.10 -16.89
C VAL A 58 4.59 -15.51 -17.48
N SER A 59 4.69 -16.55 -16.63
CA SER A 59 4.71 -17.94 -17.06
C SER A 59 3.32 -18.55 -17.27
N TYR A 60 2.24 -17.79 -16.98
CA TYR A 60 0.88 -18.29 -17.12
C TYR A 60 0.47 -18.29 -18.60
N PRO A 61 -0.03 -19.41 -19.15
CA PRO A 61 -0.27 -19.55 -20.59
C PRO A 61 -1.55 -18.88 -21.10
N GLY A 62 -2.41 -18.37 -20.20
CA GLY A 62 -3.68 -17.74 -20.54
C GLY A 62 -3.64 -16.22 -20.41
N GLU A 63 -4.72 -15.57 -20.85
CA GLU A 63 -4.93 -14.15 -20.57
C GLU A 63 -5.10 -13.92 -19.06
N THR A 64 -4.49 -12.85 -18.55
CA THR A 64 -4.57 -12.49 -17.13
C THR A 64 -4.91 -11.02 -16.96
N ALA A 65 -5.52 -10.72 -15.83
CA ALA A 65 -5.76 -9.35 -15.37
C ALA A 65 -5.38 -9.25 -13.89
N SER A 66 -4.67 -8.18 -13.52
CA SER A 66 -4.41 -7.86 -12.11
C SER A 66 -5.62 -7.16 -11.52
N VAL A 67 -6.20 -7.72 -10.45
CA VAL A 67 -7.44 -7.23 -9.83
C VAL A 67 -7.24 -7.05 -8.33
N SER A 68 -7.69 -5.91 -7.78
CA SER A 68 -7.76 -5.67 -6.34
C SER A 68 -9.16 -6.00 -5.81
N THR A 69 -9.28 -6.58 -4.62
CA THR A 69 -10.59 -6.89 -4.02
C THR A 69 -11.12 -5.72 -3.21
N ALA A 70 -12.32 -5.24 -3.53
CA ALA A 70 -12.94 -4.08 -2.87
C ALA A 70 -13.21 -4.34 -1.37
N LYS A 71 -13.48 -5.59 -0.99
CA LYS A 71 -13.70 -6.00 0.41
C LYS A 71 -12.51 -5.76 1.34
N ALA A 72 -11.30 -5.63 0.79
CA ALA A 72 -10.11 -5.37 1.61
C ALA A 72 -10.10 -3.91 2.09
N PHE A 73 -10.29 -2.97 1.16
CA PHE A 73 -10.45 -1.55 1.43
C PHE A 73 -10.89 -0.84 0.15
N ALA A 74 -12.00 -0.10 0.19
CA ALA A 74 -12.54 0.62 -0.95
C ALA A 74 -12.80 2.08 -0.59
N ALA A 75 -11.84 2.94 -0.93
CA ALA A 75 -11.99 4.39 -0.87
C ALA A 75 -11.87 4.98 -2.28
N VAL A 76 -12.61 6.05 -2.58
CA VAL A 76 -12.61 6.69 -3.90
C VAL A 76 -11.18 7.05 -4.36
N GLY A 77 -10.35 7.56 -3.44
CA GLY A 77 -8.95 7.86 -3.73
C GLY A 77 -8.15 6.62 -4.16
N LEU A 78 -8.32 5.50 -3.46
CA LEU A 78 -7.66 4.24 -3.81
C LEU A 78 -8.17 3.69 -5.15
N LEU A 79 -9.47 3.74 -5.41
CA LEU A 79 -10.03 3.27 -6.69
C LEU A 79 -9.49 4.06 -7.89
N ARG A 80 -9.35 5.39 -7.75
CA ARG A 80 -8.74 6.23 -8.79
C ARG A 80 -7.27 5.87 -9.02
N LEU A 81 -6.52 5.60 -7.95
CA LEU A 81 -5.14 5.15 -8.03
C LEU A 81 -5.03 3.79 -8.73
N LEU A 82 -5.90 2.83 -8.40
CA LEU A 82 -5.94 1.50 -9.04
C LEU A 82 -6.22 1.61 -10.54
N ALA A 83 -7.19 2.44 -10.91
CA ALA A 83 -7.48 2.72 -12.32
C ALA A 83 -6.28 3.33 -13.06
N SER A 84 -5.53 4.27 -12.45
CA SER A 84 -4.36 4.88 -13.10
C SER A 84 -3.19 3.92 -13.32
N GLU A 85 -3.16 2.78 -12.61
CA GLU A 85 -2.15 1.72 -12.83
C GLU A 85 -2.65 0.58 -13.75
N GLY A 86 -3.88 0.68 -14.24
CA GLY A 86 -4.49 -0.34 -15.09
C GLY A 86 -4.89 -1.60 -14.34
N LEU A 87 -5.25 -1.49 -13.05
CA LEU A 87 -5.81 -2.61 -12.28
C LEU A 87 -7.33 -2.62 -12.38
N GLY A 88 -7.88 -3.83 -12.45
CA GLY A 88 -9.31 -4.05 -12.22
C GLY A 88 -9.66 -4.02 -10.74
N VAL A 89 -10.96 -3.95 -10.44
CA VAL A 89 -11.48 -4.06 -9.07
C VAL A 89 -12.58 -5.11 -9.04
N ASP A 90 -12.46 -6.07 -8.13
CA ASP A 90 -13.48 -7.07 -7.82
C ASP A 90 -14.42 -6.51 -6.74
N CYS A 91 -15.66 -6.24 -7.14
CA CYS A 91 -16.67 -5.58 -6.33
C CYS A 91 -17.62 -6.58 -5.69
N VAL A 92 -17.96 -6.35 -4.41
CA VAL A 92 -18.93 -7.14 -3.64
C VAL A 92 -19.81 -6.21 -2.80
N SER A 93 -20.96 -6.70 -2.32
CA SER A 93 -21.89 -5.98 -1.45
C SER A 93 -22.07 -6.67 -0.11
#